data_AF-A0A966UQK5-F1
#
_entry.id   AF-A0A966UQK5-F1
#
_cell.length_a   1.000
_cell.length_b   1.000
_cell.length_c   1.000
_cell.angle_alpha   90.00
_cell.angle_beta   90.00
_cell.angle_gamma   90.00
#
_symmetry.space_group_name_H-M   'P 1'
#
loop_
_entity.id
_entity.type
_entity.pdbx_description
1 polymer ?
#
loop_
_entity_poly.entity_id
_entity_poly.type
_entity_poly.pdbx_seq_one_letter_code
_entity_poly.pdbx_strand_id
1 'polypeptide(L)' 'MSRMSDLDLEIQELVVDAISTPGLLYDTQILQYVNDRCSVEVNLETIEGILDRFFGEDFWENGVVLQ' A
#
# COMPACT_ATOMS: atom_id res chain seq x y z
N MET A 1 -2.24 25.42 -0.44
CA MET A 1 -2.65 24.04 -0.15
C MET A 1 -1.62 23.16 -0.84
N SER A 2 -0.54 22.82 -0.13
CA SER A 2 -0.37 21.67 0.78
C SER A 2 0.18 20.47 0.01
N ARG A 3 1.40 20.60 -0.52
CA ARG A 3 2.14 19.57 -1.29
C ARG A 3 2.24 18.20 -0.60
N MET A 4 2.10 18.17 0.73
CA MET A 4 2.06 16.91 1.49
C MET A 4 0.85 16.06 1.11
N SER A 5 -0.30 16.68 0.84
CA SER A 5 -1.53 15.96 0.52
C SER A 5 -1.46 15.22 -0.82
N ASP A 6 -0.69 15.74 -1.78
CA ASP A 6 -0.55 15.15 -3.11
C ASP A 6 0.28 13.85 -3.06
N LEU A 7 1.34 13.83 -2.26
CA LEU A 7 2.20 12.67 -2.08
C LEU A 7 1.47 11.54 -1.34
N ASP A 8 0.73 11.89 -0.28
CA ASP A 8 -0.11 10.94 0.47
C ASP A 8 -1.19 10.31 -0.43
N LEU A 9 -1.76 11.09 -1.36
CA LEU A 9 -2.73 10.60 -2.35
C LEU A 9 -2.06 9.65 -3.35
N GLU A 10 -0.90 10.02 -3.89
CA GLU A 10 -0.14 9.19 -4.83
C GLU A 10 0.19 7.83 -4.23
N ILE A 11 0.69 7.79 -2.99
CA ILE A 11 1.02 6.53 -2.29
C ILE A 11 -0.25 5.68 -2.11
N GLN A 12 -1.37 6.28 -1.71
CA GLN A 12 -2.64 5.56 -1.56
C GLN A 12 -3.12 4.95 -2.88
N GLU A 13 -3.07 5.71 -3.98
CA GLU A 13 -3.44 5.21 -5.31
C GLU A 13 -2.56 4.04 -5.73
N LEU A 14 -1.25 4.12 -5.50
CA LEU A 14 -0.30 3.04 -5.82
C LEU A 14 -0.53 1.79 -4.97
N VAL A 15 -0.87 1.93 -3.69
CA VAL A 15 -1.21 0.80 -2.81
C VAL A 15 -2.48 0.10 -3.29
N VAL A 16 -3.53 0.85 -3.62
CA VAL A 16 -4.79 0.29 -4.15
C VAL A 16 -4.57 -0.41 -5.50
N ASP A 17 -3.74 0.16 -6.37
CA ASP A 17 -3.35 -0.43 -7.64
C ASP A 17 -2.55 -1.73 -7.46
N ALA A 18 -1.64 -1.77 -6.48
CA ALA A 18 -0.89 -2.96 -6.12
C ALA A 18 -1.80 -4.10 -5.67
N ILE A 19 -2.80 -3.84 -4.83
CA ILE A 19 -3.74 -4.86 -4.33
C ILE A 19 -4.68 -5.33 -5.44
N SER A 20 -5.02 -4.43 -6.37
CA SER A 20 -5.81 -4.77 -7.56
C SER A 20 -4.99 -5.56 -8.57
N THR A 21 -3.66 -5.61 -8.44
CA THR A 21 -2.77 -6.34 -9.33
C THR A 21 -2.69 -7.81 -8.90
N PRO A 22 -3.14 -8.75 -9.75
CA PRO A 22 -3.08 -10.17 -9.43
C PRO A 22 -1.63 -10.64 -9.28
N GLY A 23 -1.31 -11.20 -8.12
CA GLY A 23 0.02 -11.75 -7.79
C GLY A 23 0.84 -10.92 -6.80
N LEU A 24 0.37 -9.73 -6.41
CA LEU A 24 0.93 -8.96 -5.30
C LEU A 24 0.11 -9.25 -4.04
N LEU A 25 0.55 -10.27 -3.30
CA LEU A 25 -0.13 -10.76 -2.11
C LEU A 25 0.61 -10.41 -0.82
N TYR A 26 1.88 -9.99 -0.92
CA TYR A 26 2.68 -9.68 0.25
C TYR A 26 2.89 -8.17 0.38
N ASP A 27 2.84 -7.70 1.62
CA ASP A 27 3.21 -6.36 2.07
C ASP A 27 4.56 -5.88 1.51
N THR A 28 5.57 -6.75 1.49
CA THR A 28 6.90 -6.49 0.92
C THR A 28 6.88 -6.32 -0.60
N GLN A 29 6.00 -7.05 -1.30
CA GLN A 29 5.82 -6.88 -2.75
C GLN A 29 5.05 -5.60 -3.08
N ILE A 30 4.03 -5.28 -2.28
CA ILE A 30 3.28 -4.01 -2.38
C ILE A 30 4.24 -2.84 -2.11
N LEU A 31 5.08 -2.93 -1.07
CA LEU A 31 6.11 -1.95 -0.75
C LEU A 31 7.08 -1.75 -1.92
N GLN A 32 7.57 -2.83 -2.53
CA GLN A 32 8.43 -2.73 -3.72
C GLN A 32 7.68 -2.11 -4.90
N TYR A 33 6.44 -2.52 -5.16
CA TYR A 33 5.61 -1.98 -6.24
C TYR A 33 5.41 -0.46 -6.12
N VAL A 34 5.15 0.00 -4.90
CA VAL A 34 4.97 1.41 -4.56
C VAL A 34 6.30 2.15 -4.68
N ASN A 35 7.39 1.63 -4.09
CA ASN A 35 8.71 2.27 -4.17
C ASN A 35 9.27 2.35 -5.59
N ASP A 36 8.95 1.40 -6.47
CA ASP A 36 9.35 1.43 -7.87
C ASP A 36 8.63 2.51 -8.68
N ARG A 37 7.45 2.98 -8.22
CA ARG A 37 6.58 3.92 -8.94
C ARG A 37 6.48 5.28 -8.28
N CYS A 38 6.66 5.34 -6.97
CA CYS A 38 6.59 6.56 -6.21
C CYS A 38 7.90 7.34 -6.36
N SER A 39 7.80 8.66 -6.34
CA SER A 39 8.97 9.55 -6.40
C SER A 39 9.77 9.59 -5.10
N VAL A 40 9.25 8.98 -4.03
CA VAL A 40 9.87 8.92 -2.70
C VAL A 40 9.94 7.48 -2.22
N GLU A 41 10.94 7.21 -1.38
CA GLU A 41 11.00 5.95 -0.66
C GLU A 41 9.99 5.97 0.50
N VAL A 42 9.11 4.98 0.51
CA VAL A 42 8.08 4.75 1.50
C VAL A 42 8.49 3.55 2.35
N ASN A 43 8.12 3.55 3.63
CA ASN A 43 8.36 2.43 4.54
C ASN A 43 7.14 1.51 4.62
N LEU A 44 7.37 0.28 5.13
CA LEU A 44 6.33 -0.72 5.31
C LEU A 44 5.20 -0.22 6.23
N GLU A 45 5.54 0.50 7.30
CA GLU A 45 4.56 1.07 8.25
C GLU A 45 3.53 2.00 7.57
N THR A 46 3.95 2.77 6.55
CA THR A 46 3.02 3.61 5.77
C THR A 46 2.08 2.73 4.95
N ILE A 47 2.60 1.67 4.34
CA ILE A 47 1.80 0.73 3.54
C ILE A 47 0.78 0.02 4.44
N GLU A 48 1.21 -0.51 5.57
CA GLU A 48 0.35 -1.15 6.58
C GLU A 48 -0.73 -0.19 7.06
N GLY A 49 -0.37 1.06 7.40
CA GLY A 49 -1.34 2.07 7.83
C GLY A 49 -2.40 2.40 6.77
N ILE A 50 -2.05 2.34 5.48
CA ILE A 50 -3.00 2.51 4.37
C ILE A 50 -3.87 1.26 4.22
N LEU A 51 -3.27 0.07 4.24
CA LEU A 51 -4.00 -1.21 4.16
C LEU A 51 -5.03 -1.33 5.27
N ASP A 52 -4.63 -1.05 6.51
CA ASP A 52 -5.51 -1.05 7.68
C ASP A 52 -6.64 -0.03 7.54
N ARG A 53 -6.37 1.13 6.96
CA ARG A 53 -7.40 2.16 6.78
C ARG A 53 -8.42 1.81 5.69
N PHE A 54 -7.98 1.18 4.60
CA PHE A 54 -8.82 0.88 3.45
C PHE A 54 -9.58 -0.43 3.58
N PHE A 55 -8.91 -1.46 4.12
CA PHE A 55 -9.44 -2.82 4.18
C PHE A 55 -9.74 -3.27 5.61
N GLY A 56 -9.27 -2.53 6.62
CA GLY A 56 -9.54 -2.86 8.02
C GLY A 56 -8.94 -4.19 8.46
N GLU A 57 -9.39 -4.67 9.60
CA GLU A 57 -9.04 -6.00 10.13
C GLU A 57 -9.45 -7.14 9.16
N ASP A 58 -10.44 -6.90 8.29
CA ASP A 58 -10.91 -7.83 7.26
C ASP A 58 -9.83 -8.20 6.22
N PHE A 59 -8.85 -7.32 5.95
CA PHE A 59 -7.71 -7.64 5.07
C PHE A 59 -6.89 -8.81 5.60
N TRP A 60 -6.67 -8.80 6.92
CA TRP A 60 -5.84 -9.75 7.63
C TRP A 60 -6.63 -11.04 7.95
N GLU A 61 -7.94 -10.93 8.20
CA GLU A 61 -8.79 -12.09 8.50
C GLU A 61 -9.21 -12.91 7.27
N ASN A 62 -9.37 -12.32 6.08
CA ASN A 62 -9.89 -13.01 4.88
C ASN A 62 -8.83 -13.70 3.99
N GLY A 63 -7.61 -13.92 4.50
CA GLY A 63 -6.72 -14.91 3.89
C GLY A 63 -5.86 -14.41 2.73
N VAL A 64 -5.40 -13.17 2.78
CA VAL A 64 -4.07 -12.89 2.22
C VAL A 64 -3.08 -13.51 3.21
N VAL A 65 -2.57 -14.71 2.89
CA VAL A 65 -1.64 -15.43 3.76
C VAL A 65 -0.32 -14.65 3.79
N LEU A 66 -0.23 -13.72 4.73
CA LEU A 66 0.93 -12.90 5.02
C LEU A 66 1.88 -13.75 5.88
N GLN A 67 2.89 -14.32 5.23
CA GLN A 67 4.04 -14.99 5.87
C GLN A 67 5.28 -14.13 5.69
#